data_AF-A0A1C6LDY5-F1
#
_entry.id   AF-A0A1C6LDY5-F1
#
_cell.length_a   1.000
_cell.length_b   1.000
_cell.length_c   1.000
_cell.angle_alpha   90.00
_cell.angle_beta   90.00
_cell.angle_gamma   90.00
#
_symmetry.space_group_name_H-M   'P 1'
#
loop_
_entity.id
_entity.type
_entity.pdbx_description
1 polymer ?
#
loop_
_entity_poly.entity_id
_entity_poly.type
_entity_poly.pdbx_seq_one_letter_code
_entity_poly.pdbx_strand_id
1 'polypeptide(L)'
;MRGKKINGKKEVNILFYYIICIIVSMVSFKSFIFIKNNKLEGEEFLGIDSKKNEKLKERLIKIKGKEGFNKGYFQGIDIFRINNEDVLILSEEDNNYKELGTYTSEEIETEDFTNLILTWNSKTPENTYIEVLARAYIVERDDVVGRWSEYLSWGLWGTTINSSSKNSECEIAKIDTDVFVVRDKENNVGKKIQIKVNLYSSDLKSTPKLNQLTATFIDNNKAKEVLIDNTEKIYYNKVLETPCFSQYEREESIAARICSPTSLTMVLNRMGEKLIVEDVAWNCYDYKYDGFGNWAFNVAFAGSLGYEAYIEYGSLEVLEREISKGYPVVVSVKYTNDINNKEYPYIENSPLTTSGHLIVVCGIEVNNSNEVYIVVNDPAGKNNESVRRKYKLNEFLISWSKSNNAMYIVNKKY
;
A
#
# COMPACT_ATOMS: atom_id res chain seq x y z
N MET A 1 -68.21 -9.25 -13.77
CA MET A 1 -68.50 -9.98 -15.02
C MET A 1 -69.38 -9.12 -15.93
N ARG A 2 -69.17 -9.25 -17.25
CA ARG A 2 -69.84 -8.60 -18.41
C ARG A 2 -69.12 -7.37 -18.97
N GLY A 3 -68.30 -7.63 -19.98
CA GLY A 3 -68.01 -6.65 -21.04
C GLY A 3 -68.92 -6.85 -22.25
N LYS A 4 -68.81 -5.96 -23.23
CA LYS A 4 -68.86 -6.27 -24.68
C LYS A 4 -68.40 -5.08 -25.53
N LYS A 5 -67.56 -5.41 -26.51
CA LYS A 5 -67.04 -4.62 -27.65
C LYS A 5 -68.16 -4.23 -28.64
N ILE A 6 -67.86 -3.26 -29.52
CA ILE A 6 -67.79 -3.36 -31.01
C ILE A 6 -67.70 -1.90 -31.56
N ASN A 7 -66.63 -1.41 -32.20
CA ASN A 7 -66.03 -1.64 -33.54
C ASN A 7 -66.64 -0.84 -34.71
N GLY A 8 -65.77 -0.18 -35.50
CA GLY A 8 -66.00 0.25 -36.90
C GLY A 8 -65.41 1.63 -37.24
N LYS A 9 -64.17 1.73 -37.79
CA LYS A 9 -63.78 1.82 -39.23
C LYS A 9 -64.04 3.23 -39.84
N LYS A 10 -63.20 3.87 -40.67
CA LYS A 10 -62.10 3.43 -41.56
C LYS A 10 -61.35 4.65 -42.17
N GLU A 11 -60.03 4.49 -42.38
CA GLU A 11 -59.17 4.84 -43.55
C GLU A 11 -59.10 6.30 -44.10
N VAL A 12 -57.92 6.99 -44.07
CA VAL A 12 -56.74 6.93 -44.99
C VAL A 12 -57.05 7.65 -46.33
N ASN A 13 -56.32 8.63 -46.88
CA ASN A 13 -54.89 8.89 -47.09
C ASN A 13 -54.73 10.34 -47.62
N ILE A 14 -53.57 10.98 -47.44
CA ILE A 14 -52.81 11.73 -48.47
C ILE A 14 -51.49 12.18 -47.80
N LEU A 15 -50.47 11.35 -48.01
CA LEU A 15 -49.06 11.70 -48.01
C LEU A 15 -48.80 12.42 -49.36
N PHE A 16 -48.06 13.53 -49.40
CA PHE A 16 -47.26 14.07 -50.53
C PHE A 16 -47.19 15.62 -50.49
N TYR A 17 -46.32 16.15 -49.63
CA TYR A 17 -45.61 17.42 -49.83
C TYR A 17 -44.34 17.32 -48.97
N TYR A 18 -43.39 16.47 -49.36
CA TYR A 18 -42.12 16.88 -49.98
C TYR A 18 -41.47 18.04 -49.23
N ILE A 19 -40.47 17.75 -48.39
CA ILE A 19 -39.05 17.74 -48.81
C ILE A 19 -38.67 19.13 -49.33
N ILE A 20 -38.16 19.94 -48.41
CA ILE A 20 -37.19 21.04 -48.55
C ILE A 20 -37.16 21.68 -47.16
N CYS A 21 -36.06 21.52 -46.39
CA CYS A 21 -35.59 22.56 -45.44
C CYS A 21 -34.37 22.18 -44.58
N ILE A 22 -33.84 20.96 -44.56
CA ILE A 22 -32.72 20.68 -43.64
C ILE A 22 -31.63 19.82 -44.26
N ILE A 23 -30.97 20.32 -45.32
CA ILE A 23 -29.54 20.11 -45.61
C ILE A 23 -29.09 21.28 -46.49
N VAL A 24 -28.16 22.11 -46.00
CA VAL A 24 -27.14 22.94 -46.70
C VAL A 24 -26.87 24.21 -45.85
N SER A 25 -25.80 24.17 -45.06
CA SER A 25 -24.80 25.25 -44.96
C SER A 25 -23.73 24.84 -43.94
N MET A 26 -22.73 24.13 -44.44
CA MET A 26 -21.41 24.09 -43.82
C MET A 26 -20.72 25.45 -43.97
N VAL A 27 -19.79 25.69 -43.04
CA VAL A 27 -18.59 26.54 -43.13
C VAL A 27 -18.72 28.01 -42.70
N SER A 28 -17.76 28.37 -41.84
CA SER A 28 -17.25 29.70 -41.49
C SER A 28 -17.95 30.45 -40.36
N PHE A 29 -17.39 30.34 -39.15
CA PHE A 29 -16.80 31.52 -38.50
C PHE A 29 -15.68 31.08 -37.55
N LYS A 30 -14.46 31.22 -38.06
CA LYS A 30 -13.21 31.14 -37.30
C LYS A 30 -12.95 32.54 -36.72
N SER A 31 -12.34 32.56 -35.54
CA SER A 31 -11.68 33.68 -34.87
C SER A 31 -12.54 34.47 -33.90
N PHE A 32 -12.26 34.33 -32.60
CA PHE A 32 -11.96 35.46 -31.72
C PHE A 32 -11.26 34.95 -30.43
N ILE A 33 -10.03 35.43 -30.25
CA ILE A 33 -9.34 35.74 -28.97
C ILE A 33 -8.52 34.64 -28.26
N PHE A 34 -7.43 35.15 -27.70
CA PHE A 34 -6.08 34.67 -27.46
C PHE A 34 -5.76 34.81 -25.95
N ILE A 35 -4.81 34.00 -25.45
CA ILE A 35 -4.06 34.07 -24.18
C ILE A 35 -4.77 33.69 -22.87
N LYS A 36 -4.41 32.50 -22.32
CA LYS A 36 -3.49 32.38 -21.16
C LYS A 36 -3.02 30.92 -20.99
N ASN A 37 -1.81 30.63 -21.42
CA ASN A 37 -1.08 29.41 -21.08
C ASN A 37 -0.68 29.46 -19.60
N ASN A 38 -1.21 28.55 -18.79
CA ASN A 38 -0.54 27.88 -17.68
C ASN A 38 -1.55 26.95 -17.00
N LYS A 39 -1.53 25.66 -17.38
CA LYS A 39 -2.05 24.57 -16.57
C LYS A 39 -1.53 23.25 -17.12
N LEU A 40 -0.61 22.65 -16.36
CA LEU A 40 -0.40 21.21 -16.34
C LEU A 40 -1.70 20.60 -15.80
N GLU A 41 -2.55 20.07 -16.67
CA GLU A 41 -3.64 19.18 -16.29
C GLU A 41 -3.18 17.76 -16.63
N GLY A 42 -3.14 16.92 -15.59
CA GLY A 42 -2.75 15.52 -15.70
C GLY A 42 -3.74 14.76 -16.56
N GLU A 43 -3.19 13.95 -17.46
CA GLU A 43 -3.96 13.04 -18.28
C GLU A 43 -4.68 12.01 -17.38
N GLU A 44 -6.01 12.08 -17.36
CA GLU A 44 -6.88 10.97 -16.94
C GLU A 44 -6.66 9.79 -17.88
N PHE A 45 -5.96 8.76 -17.40
CA PHE A 45 -6.03 7.44 -18.02
C PHE A 45 -7.32 6.75 -17.60
N LEU A 46 -8.30 6.76 -18.50
CA LEU A 46 -9.51 5.96 -18.45
C LEU A 46 -9.15 4.47 -18.58
N GLY A 47 -9.24 3.72 -17.47
CA GLY A 47 -9.27 2.27 -17.46
C GLY A 47 -10.61 1.78 -18.02
N ILE A 48 -10.55 0.97 -19.07
CA ILE A 48 -11.70 0.39 -19.77
C ILE A 48 -12.33 -0.72 -18.91
N ASP A 49 -13.64 -0.57 -18.66
CA ASP A 49 -14.65 -1.52 -18.19
C ASP A 49 -14.25 -2.60 -17.15
N SER A 50 -14.49 -2.29 -15.87
CA SER A 50 -14.90 -3.28 -14.87
C SER A 50 -16.32 -2.98 -14.35
N LYS A 51 -17.32 -2.95 -15.24
CA LYS A 51 -18.75 -2.88 -14.86
C LYS A 51 -19.24 -4.23 -14.31
N LYS A 52 -18.61 -4.70 -13.23
CA LYS A 52 -19.11 -5.73 -12.31
C LYS A 52 -18.27 -5.89 -11.03
N ASN A 53 -17.42 -4.92 -10.69
CA ASN A 53 -16.76 -4.93 -9.38
C ASN A 53 -17.75 -4.45 -8.32
N GLU A 54 -18.17 -5.38 -7.45
CA GLU A 54 -18.42 -5.04 -6.05
C GLU A 54 -17.35 -4.04 -5.62
N LYS A 55 -17.78 -2.91 -5.06
CA LYS A 55 -16.94 -1.85 -4.52
C LYS A 55 -15.66 -2.47 -3.95
N LEU A 56 -14.50 -2.24 -4.59
CA LEU A 56 -13.20 -2.75 -4.14
C LEU A 56 -13.16 -2.52 -2.64
N LYS A 57 -13.25 -3.63 -1.89
CA LYS A 57 -13.38 -3.59 -0.45
C LYS A 57 -12.12 -2.93 0.08
N GLU A 58 -12.23 -1.69 0.57
CA GLU A 58 -11.08 -0.86 0.92
C GLU A 58 -10.37 -1.48 2.14
N ARG A 59 -9.39 -2.35 1.89
CA ARG A 59 -8.49 -2.96 2.89
C ARG A 59 -7.36 -2.01 3.30
N LEU A 60 -7.54 -0.72 3.07
CA LEU A 60 -6.54 0.32 3.25
C LEU A 60 -7.21 1.58 3.80
N ILE A 61 -6.76 2.02 4.97
CA ILE A 61 -7.17 3.27 5.60
C ILE A 61 -5.95 4.18 5.65
N LYS A 62 -6.10 5.42 5.19
CA LYS A 62 -5.08 6.46 5.32
C LYS A 62 -5.62 7.61 6.17
N ILE A 63 -4.89 7.98 7.22
CA ILE A 63 -5.13 9.18 8.02
C ILE A 63 -4.00 10.16 7.71
N LYS A 64 -4.32 11.23 6.98
CA LYS A 64 -3.38 12.28 6.60
C LYS A 64 -4.10 13.59 6.33
N GLY A 65 -3.36 14.68 6.31
CA GLY A 65 -3.90 16.01 6.07
C GLY A 65 -4.78 16.50 7.21
N LYS A 66 -5.08 17.81 7.22
CA LYS A 66 -5.86 18.44 8.29
C LYS A 66 -7.23 17.77 8.50
N GLU A 67 -7.94 17.45 7.42
CA GLU A 67 -9.27 16.82 7.51
C GLU A 67 -9.21 15.42 8.11
N GLY A 68 -8.22 14.60 7.72
CA GLY A 68 -8.05 13.25 8.26
C GLY A 68 -7.69 13.29 9.74
N PHE A 69 -6.74 14.14 10.12
CA PHE A 69 -6.33 14.26 11.51
C PHE A 69 -7.44 14.82 12.41
N ASN A 70 -8.19 15.83 11.97
CA ASN A 70 -9.25 16.47 12.78
C ASN A 70 -10.41 15.56 13.20
N LYS A 71 -10.52 14.35 12.63
CA LYS A 71 -11.48 13.35 13.10
C LYS A 71 -11.06 12.68 14.42
N GLY A 72 -9.80 12.81 14.80
CA GLY A 72 -9.26 12.29 16.05
C GLY A 72 -9.27 13.29 17.20
N TYR A 73 -8.77 12.83 18.34
CA TYR A 73 -8.54 13.59 19.56
C TYR A 73 -7.05 13.89 19.74
N PHE A 74 -6.74 15.10 20.20
CA PHE A 74 -5.38 15.60 20.41
C PHE A 74 -5.15 15.92 21.88
N GLN A 75 -4.01 15.49 22.41
CA GLN A 75 -3.52 15.87 23.74
C GLN A 75 -2.06 16.28 23.62
N GLY A 76 -1.76 17.58 23.71
CA GLY A 76 -0.38 18.07 23.57
C GLY A 76 0.22 17.89 22.18
N ILE A 77 -0.64 17.78 21.15
CA ILE A 77 -0.27 17.74 19.74
C ILE A 77 -1.08 18.82 19.02
N ASP A 78 -0.46 19.48 18.05
CA ASP A 78 -1.10 20.38 17.11
C ASP A 78 -0.89 19.93 15.66
N ILE A 79 -1.78 20.39 14.77
CA ILE A 79 -1.60 20.27 13.33
C ILE A 79 -0.85 21.51 12.83
N PHE A 80 0.30 21.30 12.22
CA PHE A 80 1.12 22.36 11.62
C PHE A 80 1.29 22.13 10.12
N ARG A 81 1.39 23.20 9.33
CA ARG A 81 1.53 23.11 7.86
C ARG A 81 2.96 23.38 7.43
N ILE A 82 3.60 22.41 6.77
CA ILE A 82 4.98 22.50 6.26
C ILE A 82 4.97 22.14 4.78
N ASN A 83 5.49 23.01 3.91
CA ASN A 83 5.59 22.74 2.46
C ASN A 83 4.26 22.28 1.82
N ASN A 84 3.13 22.88 2.23
CA ASN A 84 1.77 22.50 1.82
C ASN A 84 1.20 21.18 2.37
N GLU A 85 1.90 20.53 3.29
CA GLU A 85 1.46 19.31 3.95
C GLU A 85 1.12 19.59 5.40
N ASP A 86 0.01 19.03 5.88
CA ASP A 86 -0.38 19.12 7.28
C ASP A 86 0.24 17.95 8.05
N VAL A 87 0.94 18.26 9.14
CA VAL A 87 1.65 17.30 9.98
C VAL A 87 1.23 17.43 11.43
N LEU A 88 1.29 16.33 12.17
CA LEU A 88 1.20 16.38 13.63
C LEU A 88 2.57 16.71 14.21
N ILE A 89 2.59 17.66 15.15
CA ILE A 89 3.74 18.03 15.96
C ILE A 89 3.34 18.13 17.42
N LEU A 90 4.31 18.07 18.32
CA LEU A 90 4.09 18.42 19.73
C LEU A 90 3.62 19.88 19.83
N SER A 91 2.64 20.14 20.70
CA SER A 91 2.19 21.50 20.98
C SER A 91 3.32 22.34 21.57
N GLU A 92 3.33 23.63 21.26
CA GLU A 92 4.34 24.58 21.72
C GLU A 92 3.75 25.60 22.71
N GLU A 93 4.44 25.85 23.81
CA GLU A 93 4.10 26.86 24.83
C GLU A 93 5.39 27.59 25.24
N ASP A 94 5.37 28.93 25.28
CA ASP A 94 6.53 29.77 25.61
C ASP A 94 7.81 29.43 24.82
N ASN A 95 7.65 29.19 23.51
CA ASN A 95 8.68 28.74 22.58
C ASN A 95 9.30 27.37 22.92
N ASN A 96 8.61 26.52 23.67
CA ASN A 96 9.05 25.17 24.02
C ASN A 96 7.99 24.15 23.59
N TYR A 97 8.40 23.13 22.85
CA TYR A 97 7.56 21.97 22.60
C TYR A 97 7.33 21.18 23.90
N LYS A 98 6.13 20.63 24.05
CA LYS A 98 5.85 19.63 25.10
C LYS A 98 6.72 18.39 24.87
N GLU A 99 7.10 17.70 25.94
CA GLU A 99 7.90 16.48 25.86
C GLU A 99 7.12 15.28 25.29
N LEU A 100 5.80 15.26 25.51
CA LEU A 100 4.90 14.20 25.09
C LEU A 100 3.59 14.79 24.58
N GLY A 101 3.11 14.20 23.49
CA GLY A 101 1.78 14.44 22.96
C GLY A 101 1.18 13.16 22.38
N THR A 102 -0.13 13.04 22.42
CA THR A 102 -0.86 11.88 21.92
C THR A 102 -1.95 12.29 20.94
N TYR A 103 -1.99 11.60 19.80
CA TYR A 103 -3.08 11.62 18.85
C TYR A 103 -3.84 10.29 18.96
N THR A 104 -5.16 10.33 19.01
CA THR A 104 -6.01 9.14 18.95
C THR A 104 -7.04 9.33 17.85
N SER A 105 -7.08 8.44 16.86
CA SER A 105 -8.06 8.51 15.77
C SER A 105 -9.49 8.33 16.30
N GLU A 106 -10.48 8.64 15.46
CA GLU A 106 -11.82 8.09 15.64
C GLU A 106 -11.80 6.55 15.64
N GLU A 107 -12.88 5.93 16.08
CA GLU A 107 -13.10 4.50 15.84
C GLU A 107 -13.50 4.32 14.36
N ILE A 108 -12.74 3.49 13.64
CA ILE A 108 -12.90 3.30 12.20
C ILE A 108 -13.45 1.90 11.97
N GLU A 109 -14.63 1.83 11.35
CA GLU A 109 -15.22 0.57 10.88
C GLU A 109 -14.33 -0.02 9.77
N THR A 110 -14.19 -1.35 9.79
CA THR A 110 -13.41 -2.10 8.81
C THR A 110 -14.25 -3.24 8.27
N GLU A 111 -13.79 -3.85 7.18
CA GLU A 111 -14.19 -5.23 6.94
C GLU A 111 -13.66 -6.17 8.02
N ASP A 112 -14.17 -7.39 8.04
CA ASP A 112 -13.60 -8.46 8.86
C ASP A 112 -12.10 -8.59 8.59
N PHE A 113 -11.30 -8.63 9.66
CA PHE A 113 -9.88 -8.93 9.56
C PHE A 113 -9.40 -9.83 10.69
N THR A 114 -8.35 -10.59 10.41
CA THR A 114 -7.61 -11.33 11.44
C THR A 114 -6.21 -10.75 11.62
N ASN A 115 -5.74 -10.01 10.60
CA ASN A 115 -4.42 -9.42 10.54
C ASN A 115 -4.52 -7.95 10.15
N LEU A 116 -3.70 -7.12 10.80
CA LEU A 116 -3.60 -5.67 10.57
C LEU A 116 -2.13 -5.27 10.60
N ILE A 117 -1.71 -4.41 9.69
CA ILE A 117 -0.40 -3.77 9.69
C ILE A 117 -0.60 -2.26 9.74
N LEU A 118 0.16 -1.59 10.60
CA LEU A 118 0.28 -0.14 10.61
C LEU A 118 1.60 0.29 9.99
N THR A 119 1.55 1.38 9.25
CA THR A 119 2.72 2.10 8.73
C THR A 119 2.53 3.59 8.92
N TRP A 120 3.64 4.32 8.94
CA TRP A 120 3.64 5.75 9.20
C TRP A 120 4.73 6.45 8.40
N ASN A 121 4.48 7.70 8.03
CA ASN A 121 5.49 8.59 7.44
C ASN A 121 5.79 9.70 8.44
N SER A 122 7.00 9.69 8.99
CA SER A 122 7.42 10.64 10.01
C SER A 122 8.86 11.07 9.87
N LYS A 123 9.15 12.33 10.20
CA LYS A 123 10.52 12.82 10.45
C LYS A 123 10.76 12.91 11.94
N THR A 124 11.84 12.29 12.39
CA THR A 124 12.22 12.21 13.81
C THR A 124 13.64 12.76 13.96
N PRO A 125 13.79 14.10 14.15
CA PRO A 125 15.09 14.69 14.45
C PRO A 125 15.72 14.07 15.71
N GLU A 126 16.99 14.39 15.96
CA GLU A 126 17.69 13.98 17.19
C GLU A 126 16.84 14.25 18.43
N ASN A 127 16.94 13.35 19.41
CA ASN A 127 16.23 13.42 20.69
C ASN A 127 14.70 13.31 20.59
N THR A 128 14.17 12.90 19.42
CA THR A 128 12.74 12.66 19.20
C THR A 128 12.46 11.24 18.68
N TYR A 129 11.26 10.75 18.96
CA TYR A 129 10.77 9.48 18.42
C TYR A 129 9.24 9.44 18.49
N ILE A 130 8.65 8.41 17.88
CA ILE A 130 7.21 8.15 17.97
C ILE A 130 6.95 6.72 18.43
N GLU A 131 5.76 6.49 18.98
CA GLU A 131 5.21 5.15 19.22
C GLU A 131 3.85 5.06 18.54
N VAL A 132 3.65 4.04 17.71
CA VAL A 132 2.38 3.80 17.01
C VAL A 132 1.70 2.58 17.63
N LEU A 133 0.43 2.75 18.00
CA LEU A 133 -0.37 1.73 18.66
C LEU A 133 -1.73 1.60 17.96
N ALA A 134 -2.36 0.44 18.08
CA ALA A 134 -3.78 0.30 17.80
C ALA A 134 -4.45 -0.69 18.73
N ARG A 135 -5.76 -0.55 18.83
CA ARG A 135 -6.67 -1.57 19.34
C ARG A 135 -7.68 -1.95 18.28
N ALA A 136 -8.20 -3.17 18.36
CA ALA A 136 -9.24 -3.67 17.48
C ALA A 136 -10.47 -4.10 18.27
N TYR A 137 -11.67 -3.85 17.74
CA TYR A 137 -12.91 -4.42 18.27
C TYR A 137 -13.10 -5.80 17.66
N ILE A 138 -12.95 -6.84 18.48
CA ILE A 138 -12.95 -8.24 18.06
C ILE A 138 -14.26 -8.89 18.50
N VAL A 139 -14.91 -9.56 17.55
CA VAL A 139 -16.14 -10.31 17.72
C VAL A 139 -15.94 -11.75 17.26
N GLU A 140 -16.79 -12.65 17.75
CA GLU A 140 -16.98 -13.96 17.10
C GLU A 140 -17.64 -13.75 15.72
N ARG A 141 -17.30 -14.57 14.72
CA ARG A 141 -17.68 -14.35 13.31
C ARG A 141 -19.19 -14.26 13.07
N ASP A 142 -19.97 -15.00 13.84
CA ASP A 142 -21.43 -15.05 13.75
C ASP A 142 -22.14 -14.16 14.80
N ASP A 143 -21.36 -13.37 15.56
CA ASP A 143 -21.87 -12.46 16.58
C ASP A 143 -21.64 -10.99 16.18
N VAL A 144 -22.37 -10.10 16.84
CA VAL A 144 -22.23 -8.65 16.76
C VAL A 144 -21.66 -8.06 18.04
N VAL A 145 -21.68 -8.81 19.15
CA VAL A 145 -21.12 -8.40 20.43
C VAL A 145 -19.68 -8.89 20.53
N GLY A 146 -18.80 -7.97 20.89
CA GLY A 146 -17.39 -8.26 21.11
C GLY A 146 -16.77 -7.33 22.13
N ARG A 147 -15.45 -7.33 22.16
CA ARG A 147 -14.66 -6.48 23.05
C ARG A 147 -13.48 -5.86 22.33
N TRP A 148 -13.08 -4.69 22.80
CA TRP A 148 -11.84 -4.06 22.38
C TRP A 148 -10.65 -4.84 22.93
N SER A 149 -9.62 -5.02 22.10
CA SER A 149 -8.29 -5.35 22.60
C SER A 149 -7.73 -4.17 23.40
N GLU A 150 -6.67 -4.45 24.16
CA GLU A 150 -5.80 -3.38 24.64
C GLU A 150 -5.14 -2.66 23.44
N TYR A 151 -4.58 -1.47 23.70
CA TYR A 151 -3.70 -0.83 22.73
C TYR A 151 -2.39 -1.60 22.66
N LEU A 152 -2.14 -2.23 21.52
CA LEU A 152 -0.91 -2.95 21.23
C LEU A 152 0.01 -2.03 20.41
N SER A 153 1.29 -2.02 20.75
CA SER A 153 2.29 -1.10 20.19
C SER A 153 3.17 -1.77 19.15
N TRP A 154 3.39 -1.09 18.02
CA TRP A 154 4.39 -1.46 17.02
C TRP A 154 5.82 -1.15 17.47
N GLY A 155 5.99 -0.58 18.65
CA GLY A 155 7.26 -0.21 19.23
C GLY A 155 7.65 1.25 18.97
N LEU A 156 8.90 1.55 19.30
CA LEU A 156 9.46 2.90 19.20
C LEU A 156 10.19 3.06 17.85
N TRP A 157 9.87 4.15 17.17
CA TRP A 157 10.48 4.51 15.89
C TRP A 157 11.13 5.88 15.95
N GLY A 158 12.40 5.95 15.55
CA GLY A 158 13.10 7.19 15.26
C GLY A 158 14.40 6.93 14.50
N THR A 159 14.75 7.84 13.58
CA THR A 159 15.95 7.69 12.72
C THR A 159 17.26 7.92 13.47
N THR A 160 17.20 8.39 14.72
CA THR A 160 18.38 8.68 15.56
C THR A 160 18.38 7.87 16.87
N ILE A 161 17.53 6.85 16.96
CA ILE A 161 17.46 5.96 18.12
C ILE A 161 17.58 4.51 17.67
N ASN A 162 17.83 3.61 18.62
CA ASN A 162 17.73 2.18 18.39
C ASN A 162 16.25 1.77 18.30
N SER A 163 15.65 1.99 17.14
CA SER A 163 14.25 1.66 16.87
C SER A 163 13.99 0.20 17.19
N SER A 164 12.92 -0.07 17.94
CA SER A 164 12.67 -1.39 18.52
C SER A 164 11.19 -1.67 18.48
N SER A 165 10.79 -2.78 17.86
CA SER A 165 9.42 -3.29 18.02
C SER A 165 9.14 -3.67 19.48
N LYS A 166 7.89 -4.05 19.76
CA LYS A 166 7.48 -4.48 21.09
C LYS A 166 6.74 -5.80 20.99
N ASN A 167 6.98 -6.69 21.96
CA ASN A 167 6.19 -7.91 22.15
C ASN A 167 4.84 -7.54 22.80
N SER A 168 4.05 -6.71 22.13
CA SER A 168 2.78 -6.21 22.64
C SER A 168 1.69 -7.26 22.45
N GLU A 169 1.07 -7.67 23.55
CA GLU A 169 0.02 -8.67 23.52
C GLU A 169 -0.99 -8.47 24.66
N CYS A 170 -2.22 -8.94 24.44
CA CYS A 170 -3.29 -9.01 25.46
C CYS A 170 -3.93 -10.41 25.40
N GLU A 171 -5.13 -10.63 25.93
CA GLU A 171 -5.81 -11.94 25.86
C GLU A 171 -6.19 -12.33 24.41
N ILE A 172 -6.78 -11.41 23.66
CA ILE A 172 -7.46 -11.70 22.37
C ILE A 172 -6.64 -11.38 21.12
N ALA A 173 -5.55 -10.60 21.27
CA ALA A 173 -4.68 -10.23 20.17
C ALA A 173 -3.22 -10.04 20.61
N LYS A 174 -2.31 -10.15 19.65
CA LYS A 174 -0.88 -9.91 19.81
C LYS A 174 -0.33 -9.18 18.58
N ILE A 175 0.84 -8.56 18.71
CA ILE A 175 1.68 -8.15 17.58
C ILE A 175 2.77 -9.20 17.39
N ASP A 176 2.82 -9.75 16.18
CA ASP A 176 3.88 -10.66 15.73
C ASP A 176 4.87 -9.85 14.88
N THR A 177 5.94 -9.36 15.54
CA THR A 177 6.90 -8.37 15.04
C THR A 177 6.25 -7.02 14.66
N ASP A 178 5.53 -6.97 13.55
CA ASP A 178 4.87 -5.79 13.00
C ASP A 178 3.48 -6.10 12.40
N VAL A 179 2.93 -7.28 12.70
CA VAL A 179 1.58 -7.67 12.30
C VAL A 179 0.72 -7.87 13.54
N PHE A 180 -0.33 -7.07 13.71
CA PHE A 180 -1.37 -7.37 14.68
C PHE A 180 -2.14 -8.61 14.23
N VAL A 181 -2.30 -9.58 15.12
CA VAL A 181 -2.93 -10.88 14.89
C VAL A 181 -4.00 -11.13 15.95
N VAL A 182 -5.22 -11.39 15.51
CA VAL A 182 -6.29 -11.98 16.33
C VAL A 182 -5.89 -13.42 16.68
N ARG A 183 -5.87 -13.79 17.97
CA ARG A 183 -5.36 -15.12 18.39
C ARG A 183 -6.21 -16.27 17.87
N ASP A 184 -7.49 -16.25 18.18
CA ASP A 184 -8.45 -17.24 17.68
C ASP A 184 -9.06 -16.74 16.37
N LYS A 185 -8.22 -16.61 15.35
CA LYS A 185 -8.61 -16.13 14.01
C LYS A 185 -9.59 -17.07 13.29
N GLU A 186 -9.74 -18.31 13.75
CA GLU A 186 -10.71 -19.26 13.21
C GLU A 186 -12.13 -18.83 13.57
N ASN A 187 -12.37 -18.51 14.85
CA ASN A 187 -13.69 -18.14 15.33
C ASN A 187 -13.92 -16.63 15.42
N ASN A 188 -12.86 -15.81 15.46
CA ASN A 188 -12.96 -14.38 15.70
C ASN A 188 -12.39 -13.52 14.58
N VAL A 189 -12.95 -12.31 14.45
CA VAL A 189 -12.51 -11.26 13.53
C VAL A 189 -12.57 -9.90 14.18
N GLY A 190 -11.66 -9.01 13.79
CA GLY A 190 -11.76 -7.58 14.03
C GLY A 190 -12.76 -6.94 13.06
N LYS A 191 -13.56 -5.99 13.57
CA LYS A 191 -14.52 -5.20 12.76
C LYS A 191 -14.30 -3.69 12.85
N LYS A 192 -13.53 -3.24 13.83
CA LYS A 192 -13.15 -1.83 14.00
C LYS A 192 -11.71 -1.72 14.46
N ILE A 193 -11.10 -0.59 14.16
CA ILE A 193 -9.80 -0.21 14.70
C ILE A 193 -9.85 1.18 15.32
N GLN A 194 -8.94 1.43 16.25
CA GLN A 194 -8.61 2.77 16.70
C GLN A 194 -7.10 2.88 16.84
N ILE A 195 -6.52 3.88 16.18
CA ILE A 195 -5.07 4.10 16.10
C ILE A 195 -4.72 5.19 17.11
N LYS A 196 -3.62 4.99 17.84
CA LYS A 196 -3.04 5.97 18.75
C LYS A 196 -1.58 6.18 18.38
N VAL A 197 -1.12 7.42 18.41
CA VAL A 197 0.28 7.76 18.21
C VAL A 197 0.73 8.65 19.34
N ASN A 198 1.86 8.30 19.95
CA ASN A 198 2.57 9.14 20.90
C ASN A 198 3.76 9.77 20.18
N LEU A 199 3.87 11.08 20.26
CA LEU A 199 5.05 11.85 19.86
C LEU A 199 5.87 12.14 21.11
N TYR A 200 7.18 11.98 21.03
CA TYR A 200 8.10 12.26 22.13
C TYR A 200 9.25 13.17 21.68
N SER A 201 9.61 14.12 22.54
CA SER A 201 10.84 14.89 22.43
C SER A 201 11.48 15.06 23.81
N SER A 202 12.79 14.82 23.88
CA SER A 202 13.62 15.19 25.03
C SER A 202 14.38 16.51 24.81
N ASP A 203 14.18 17.15 23.65
CA ASP A 203 14.64 18.49 23.34
C ASP A 203 13.43 19.41 23.13
N LEU A 204 13.23 20.36 24.04
CA LEU A 204 12.13 21.32 24.00
C LEU A 204 12.15 22.23 22.76
N LYS A 205 13.22 22.24 21.96
CA LYS A 205 13.34 23.00 20.71
C LYS A 205 13.17 22.15 19.45
N SER A 206 12.95 20.85 19.60
CA SER A 206 12.77 19.89 18.51
C SER A 206 11.47 19.12 18.67
N THR A 207 10.86 18.75 17.54
CA THR A 207 9.60 18.00 17.54
C THR A 207 9.59 16.96 16.41
N PRO A 208 9.14 15.72 16.67
CA PRO A 208 8.88 14.78 15.60
C PRO A 208 7.67 15.26 14.80
N LYS A 209 7.68 14.97 13.49
CA LYS A 209 6.63 15.37 12.54
C LYS A 209 6.02 14.12 11.94
N LEU A 210 4.71 13.94 12.07
CA LEU A 210 3.98 12.83 11.47
C LEU A 210 3.06 13.33 10.35
N ASN A 211 3.29 12.87 9.12
CA ASN A 211 2.55 13.27 7.92
C ASN A 211 1.36 12.36 7.62
N GLN A 212 1.51 11.06 7.90
CA GLN A 212 0.54 10.05 7.50
C GLN A 212 0.62 8.83 8.42
N LEU A 213 -0.56 8.28 8.72
CA LEU A 213 -0.75 6.93 9.23
C LEU A 213 -1.48 6.11 8.17
N THR A 214 -1.13 4.85 8.05
CA THR A 214 -1.81 3.92 7.14
C THR A 214 -2.00 2.57 7.81
N ALA A 215 -3.22 2.05 7.70
CA ALA A 215 -3.61 0.74 8.18
C ALA A 215 -4.02 -0.12 6.98
N THR A 216 -3.48 -1.33 6.89
CA THR A 216 -3.98 -2.35 5.96
C THR A 216 -4.33 -3.63 6.69
N PHE A 217 -5.42 -4.27 6.30
CA PHE A 217 -5.99 -5.39 7.04
C PHE A 217 -6.56 -6.45 6.12
N ILE A 218 -6.56 -7.69 6.61
CA ILE A 218 -7.05 -8.85 5.86
C ILE A 218 -7.55 -9.94 6.80
N ASP A 219 -8.60 -10.65 6.38
CA ASP A 219 -9.02 -11.91 6.98
C ASP A 219 -8.30 -13.08 6.29
N ASN A 220 -7.33 -13.67 6.99
CA ASN A 220 -6.52 -14.78 6.45
C ASN A 220 -7.34 -16.03 6.10
N ASN A 221 -8.54 -16.19 6.65
CA ASN A 221 -9.40 -17.32 6.31
C ASN A 221 -10.10 -17.12 4.95
N LYS A 222 -10.42 -15.87 4.59
CA LYS A 222 -11.00 -15.49 3.29
C LYS A 222 -9.93 -15.18 2.21
N ALA A 223 -8.72 -14.80 2.61
CA ALA A 223 -7.62 -14.45 1.71
C ALA A 223 -7.18 -15.56 0.75
N LYS A 224 -7.56 -16.83 1.03
CA LYS A 224 -7.26 -17.97 0.16
C LYS A 224 -8.07 -17.96 -1.15
N GLU A 225 -9.08 -17.10 -1.28
CA GLU A 225 -9.90 -16.93 -2.48
C GLU A 225 -9.28 -15.90 -3.44
N VAL A 226 -8.07 -16.13 -3.95
CA VAL A 226 -7.63 -15.41 -5.16
C VAL A 226 -7.99 -16.28 -6.35
N LEU A 227 -9.18 -16.01 -6.87
CA LEU A 227 -9.68 -16.55 -8.13
C LEU A 227 -8.90 -15.90 -9.27
N ILE A 228 -8.37 -16.76 -10.15
CA ILE A 228 -7.92 -16.37 -11.49
C ILE A 228 -9.13 -15.77 -12.18
N ASP A 229 -9.15 -14.45 -12.37
CA ASP A 229 -10.16 -13.84 -13.23
C ASP A 229 -9.84 -14.25 -14.67
N ASN A 230 -10.68 -15.13 -15.23
CA ASN A 230 -10.55 -15.66 -16.60
C ASN A 230 -11.07 -14.65 -17.65
N THR A 231 -11.18 -13.37 -17.31
CA THR A 231 -11.48 -12.32 -18.28
C THR A 231 -10.25 -12.06 -19.15
N GLU A 232 -10.47 -11.76 -20.44
CA GLU A 232 -9.39 -11.31 -21.34
C GLU A 232 -8.85 -9.96 -20.84
N LYS A 233 -7.84 -10.01 -19.96
CA LYS A 233 -7.18 -8.83 -19.41
C LYS A 233 -6.06 -8.39 -20.35
N ILE A 234 -6.11 -7.13 -20.80
CA ILE A 234 -5.03 -6.52 -21.56
C ILE A 234 -3.98 -6.00 -20.57
N TYR A 235 -2.78 -6.58 -20.60
CA TYR A 235 -1.66 -6.15 -19.77
C TYR A 235 -0.91 -5.00 -20.41
N TYR A 236 -0.66 -3.94 -19.63
CA TYR A 236 0.17 -2.83 -20.07
C TYR A 236 1.64 -3.23 -20.02
N ASN A 237 2.23 -3.51 -21.19
CA ASN A 237 3.63 -3.90 -21.30
C ASN A 237 4.54 -2.70 -20.98
N LYS A 238 5.12 -2.73 -19.77
CA LYS A 238 6.00 -1.67 -19.26
C LYS A 238 7.00 -2.27 -18.29
N VAL A 239 8.27 -1.97 -18.52
CA VAL A 239 9.37 -2.33 -17.63
C VAL A 239 10.08 -1.06 -17.20
N LEU A 240 10.27 -0.93 -15.89
CA LEU A 240 10.97 0.17 -15.26
C LEU A 240 12.45 -0.20 -15.10
N GLU A 241 13.31 0.70 -15.56
CA GLU A 241 14.74 0.66 -15.32
C GLU A 241 15.02 0.96 -13.84
N THR A 242 15.23 -0.09 -13.06
CA THR A 242 15.42 -0.06 -11.60
C THR A 242 16.78 -0.67 -11.30
N PRO A 243 17.64 -0.01 -10.50
CA PRO A 243 18.97 -0.53 -10.18
C PRO A 243 18.87 -1.92 -9.57
N CYS A 244 19.83 -2.78 -9.90
CA CYS A 244 19.89 -4.15 -9.46
C CYS A 244 20.95 -4.29 -8.37
N PHE A 245 20.53 -4.60 -7.15
CA PHE A 245 21.43 -4.86 -6.02
C PHE A 245 21.23 -6.28 -5.51
N SER A 246 22.29 -7.07 -5.55
CA SER A 246 22.35 -8.36 -4.87
C SER A 246 22.64 -8.15 -3.39
N GLN A 247 21.87 -8.81 -2.53
CA GLN A 247 22.15 -8.85 -1.09
C GLN A 247 23.42 -9.63 -0.76
N TYR A 248 23.88 -10.51 -1.64
CA TYR A 248 25.08 -11.33 -1.45
C TYR A 248 26.38 -10.63 -1.85
N GLU A 249 26.29 -9.48 -2.52
CA GLU A 249 27.44 -8.58 -2.76
C GLU A 249 27.54 -7.46 -1.71
N ARG A 250 26.87 -7.64 -0.56
CA ARG A 250 26.89 -6.73 0.58
C ARG A 250 27.75 -7.30 1.70
N GLU A 251 27.80 -6.61 2.83
CA GLU A 251 28.49 -7.10 4.02
C GLU A 251 28.02 -8.52 4.40
N GLU A 252 28.98 -9.46 4.47
CA GLU A 252 28.73 -10.91 4.66
C GLU A 252 27.93 -11.20 5.94
N SER A 253 28.16 -10.42 7.01
CA SER A 253 27.53 -10.59 8.32
C SER A 253 26.00 -10.40 8.28
N ILE A 254 25.49 -9.62 7.33
CA ILE A 254 24.06 -9.27 7.20
C ILE A 254 23.45 -9.76 5.88
N ALA A 255 24.27 -10.11 4.88
CA ALA A 255 23.87 -10.45 3.51
C ALA A 255 22.70 -11.44 3.42
N ALA A 256 22.65 -12.45 4.30
CA ALA A 256 21.60 -13.46 4.28
C ALA A 256 20.22 -12.98 4.79
N ARG A 257 20.13 -11.78 5.37
CA ARG A 257 18.96 -11.32 6.14
C ARG A 257 18.41 -9.95 5.72
N ILE A 258 18.93 -9.36 4.63
CA ILE A 258 18.65 -7.97 4.22
C ILE A 258 17.84 -7.84 2.92
N CYS A 259 17.05 -8.85 2.53
CA CYS A 259 16.25 -8.80 1.30
C CYS A 259 15.28 -7.60 1.26
N SER A 260 14.67 -7.26 2.41
CA SER A 260 13.77 -6.12 2.56
C SER A 260 14.46 -4.77 2.33
N PRO A 261 15.50 -4.37 3.10
CA PRO A 261 16.18 -3.10 2.87
C PRO A 261 16.93 -3.05 1.53
N THR A 262 17.42 -4.17 0.99
CA THR A 262 18.01 -4.23 -0.36
C THR A 262 16.96 -3.88 -1.42
N SER A 263 15.76 -4.47 -1.32
CA SER A 263 14.64 -4.18 -2.21
C SER A 263 14.18 -2.73 -2.10
N LEU A 264 14.06 -2.22 -0.87
CA LEU A 264 13.71 -0.83 -0.63
C LEU A 264 14.75 0.14 -1.22
N THR A 265 16.04 -0.16 -1.08
CA THR A 265 17.14 0.65 -1.66
C THR A 265 17.04 0.72 -3.18
N MET A 266 16.72 -0.39 -3.85
CA MET A 266 16.51 -0.40 -5.31
C MET A 266 15.35 0.52 -5.72
N VAL A 267 14.24 0.50 -4.97
CA VAL A 267 13.10 1.39 -5.19
C VAL A 267 13.48 2.85 -4.93
N LEU A 268 14.08 3.18 -3.78
CA LEU A 268 14.45 4.57 -3.44
C LEU A 268 15.47 5.16 -4.44
N ASN A 269 16.47 4.37 -4.86
CA ASN A 269 17.46 4.83 -5.84
C ASN A 269 16.87 5.01 -7.24
N ARG A 270 15.87 4.19 -7.63
CA ARG A 270 15.05 4.47 -8.83
C ARG A 270 14.36 5.82 -8.72
N MET A 271 13.85 6.13 -7.53
CA MET A 271 13.11 7.36 -7.23
C MET A 271 14.00 8.59 -7.05
N GLY A 272 15.31 8.49 -7.34
CA GLY A 272 16.25 9.60 -7.38
C GLY A 272 17.23 9.67 -6.21
N GLU A 273 17.13 8.76 -5.24
CA GLU A 273 18.12 8.68 -4.17
C GLU A 273 19.46 8.07 -4.63
N LYS A 274 20.48 8.22 -3.78
CA LYS A 274 21.81 7.61 -3.94
C LYS A 274 22.23 6.91 -2.66
N LEU A 275 21.36 6.02 -2.17
CA LEU A 275 21.56 5.30 -0.91
C LEU A 275 22.43 4.07 -1.12
N ILE A 276 23.20 3.74 -0.09
CA ILE A 276 23.97 2.50 0.05
C ILE A 276 23.10 1.51 0.83
N VAL A 277 23.11 0.23 0.42
CA VAL A 277 22.22 -0.80 1.00
C VAL A 277 22.45 -1.00 2.49
N GLU A 278 23.71 -0.98 2.92
CA GLU A 278 24.13 -1.13 4.31
C GLU A 278 23.55 -0.03 5.20
N ASP A 279 23.60 1.23 4.75
CA ASP A 279 23.03 2.37 5.49
C ASP A 279 21.51 2.23 5.63
N VAL A 280 20.82 1.83 4.55
CA VAL A 280 19.37 1.57 4.59
C VAL A 280 19.06 0.41 5.53
N ALA A 281 19.83 -0.68 5.46
CA ALA A 281 19.64 -1.84 6.31
C ALA A 281 19.74 -1.46 7.80
N TRP A 282 20.79 -0.76 8.21
CA TRP A 282 20.97 -0.37 9.61
C TRP A 282 19.94 0.65 10.11
N ASN A 283 19.44 1.53 9.24
CA ASN A 283 18.33 2.42 9.59
C ASN A 283 16.97 1.70 9.71
N CYS A 284 16.83 0.54 9.06
CA CYS A 284 15.64 -0.31 9.14
C CYS A 284 15.76 -1.41 10.22
N TYR A 285 16.89 -1.49 10.93
CA TYR A 285 17.13 -2.55 11.90
C TYR A 285 16.18 -2.44 13.09
N ASP A 286 15.54 -3.55 13.43
CA ASP A 286 14.72 -3.65 14.62
C ASP A 286 15.53 -4.31 15.74
N TYR A 287 15.92 -3.52 16.73
CA TYR A 287 16.77 -3.96 17.84
C TYR A 287 16.07 -4.90 18.81
N LYS A 288 14.72 -4.97 18.81
CA LYS A 288 13.97 -5.94 19.62
C LYS A 288 13.81 -7.27 18.89
N TYR A 289 13.49 -7.22 17.60
CA TYR A 289 13.41 -8.40 16.73
C TYR A 289 14.79 -8.99 16.41
N ASP A 290 15.84 -8.18 16.54
CA ASP A 290 17.22 -8.52 16.17
C ASP A 290 17.35 -8.86 14.68
N GLY A 291 16.74 -8.03 13.81
CA GLY A 291 16.73 -8.28 12.38
C GLY A 291 16.20 -7.15 11.50
N PHE A 292 16.32 -7.34 10.19
CA PHE A 292 15.96 -6.37 9.14
C PHE A 292 14.58 -6.64 8.52
N GLY A 293 13.88 -7.66 9.00
CA GLY A 293 12.63 -8.18 8.45
C GLY A 293 11.36 -7.46 8.89
N ASN A 294 11.47 -6.41 9.72
CA ASN A 294 10.33 -5.59 10.12
C ASN A 294 9.88 -4.71 8.94
N TRP A 295 8.74 -5.03 8.33
CA TRP A 295 8.22 -4.35 7.15
C TRP A 295 7.82 -2.92 7.48
N ALA A 296 7.18 -2.69 8.63
CA ALA A 296 6.76 -1.37 9.06
C ALA A 296 7.94 -0.41 9.19
N PHE A 297 9.07 -0.86 9.75
CA PHE A 297 10.29 -0.04 9.88
C PHE A 297 10.95 0.27 8.54
N ASN A 298 10.96 -0.69 7.60
CA ASN A 298 11.43 -0.42 6.23
C ASN A 298 10.61 0.68 5.55
N VAL A 299 9.29 0.61 5.65
CA VAL A 299 8.41 1.62 5.07
C VAL A 299 8.49 2.96 5.82
N ALA A 300 8.64 2.94 7.14
CA ALA A 300 8.84 4.13 7.94
C ALA A 300 10.16 4.86 7.61
N PHE A 301 11.21 4.11 7.24
CA PHE A 301 12.46 4.69 6.75
C PHE A 301 12.23 5.46 5.45
N ALA A 302 11.53 4.89 4.46
CA ALA A 302 11.17 5.62 3.25
C ALA A 302 10.33 6.87 3.55
N GLY A 303 9.40 6.78 4.50
CA GLY A 303 8.63 7.90 5.01
C GLY A 303 9.49 9.02 5.63
N SER A 304 10.56 8.66 6.33
CA SER A 304 11.50 9.63 6.93
C SER A 304 12.26 10.46 5.88
N LEU A 305 12.50 9.89 4.71
CA LEU A 305 13.08 10.58 3.54
C LEU A 305 12.08 11.49 2.82
N GLY A 306 10.82 11.49 3.27
CA GLY A 306 9.73 12.33 2.77
C GLY A 306 8.88 11.69 1.68
N TYR A 307 9.04 10.40 1.39
CA TYR A 307 8.17 9.69 0.44
C TYR A 307 6.79 9.38 1.06
N GLU A 308 5.72 9.38 0.25
CA GLU A 308 4.47 8.72 0.66
C GLU A 308 4.69 7.20 0.58
N ALA A 309 5.01 6.60 1.73
CA ALA A 309 5.25 5.16 1.83
C ALA A 309 4.21 4.48 2.72
N TYR A 310 3.78 3.27 2.35
CA TYR A 310 2.86 2.45 3.15
C TYR A 310 2.87 0.99 2.70
N ILE A 311 2.39 0.08 3.56
CA ILE A 311 2.12 -1.31 3.21
C ILE A 311 0.65 -1.45 2.83
N GLU A 312 0.37 -2.26 1.81
CA GLU A 312 -0.97 -2.64 1.40
C GLU A 312 -1.03 -4.17 1.22
N TYR A 313 -2.10 -4.81 1.73
CA TYR A 313 -2.51 -6.13 1.26
C TYR A 313 -3.28 -5.94 -0.05
N GLY A 314 -2.54 -5.89 -1.15
CA GLY A 314 -3.02 -5.35 -2.42
C GLY A 314 -3.57 -6.40 -3.39
N SER A 315 -3.71 -5.96 -4.64
CA SER A 315 -4.14 -6.77 -5.78
C SER A 315 -3.29 -6.49 -7.01
N LEU A 316 -3.44 -7.32 -8.04
CA LEU A 316 -2.72 -7.13 -9.31
C LEU A 316 -3.06 -5.79 -9.95
N GLU A 317 -4.30 -5.30 -9.81
CA GLU A 317 -4.75 -4.01 -10.34
C GLU A 317 -4.03 -2.84 -9.66
N VAL A 318 -3.81 -2.93 -8.34
CA VAL A 318 -3.04 -1.93 -7.59
C VAL A 318 -1.59 -1.94 -8.05
N LEU A 319 -0.99 -3.11 -8.18
CA LEU A 319 0.39 -3.29 -8.66
C LEU A 319 0.57 -2.72 -10.08
N GLU A 320 -0.32 -3.08 -11.01
CA GLU A 320 -0.34 -2.57 -12.39
C GLU A 320 -0.43 -1.05 -12.44
N ARG A 321 -1.28 -0.47 -11.59
CA ARG A 321 -1.46 0.98 -11.48
C ARG A 321 -0.19 1.69 -11.01
N GLU A 322 0.57 1.12 -10.09
CA GLU A 322 1.82 1.74 -9.64
C GLU A 322 2.92 1.62 -10.71
N ILE A 323 3.03 0.46 -11.38
CA ILE A 323 3.93 0.28 -12.52
C ILE A 323 3.60 1.23 -13.68
N SER A 324 2.31 1.43 -13.98
CA SER A 324 1.88 2.34 -15.05
C SER A 324 2.25 3.79 -14.75
N LYS A 325 2.22 4.21 -13.48
CA LYS A 325 2.71 5.52 -13.01
C LYS A 325 4.23 5.64 -12.95
N GLY A 326 4.96 4.54 -13.09
CA GLY A 326 6.42 4.52 -13.05
C GLY A 326 7.04 4.21 -11.69
N TYR A 327 6.25 3.72 -10.73
CA TYR A 327 6.70 3.36 -9.39
C TYR A 327 6.92 1.83 -9.31
N PRO A 328 8.16 1.34 -9.11
CA PRO A 328 8.37 -0.06 -8.79
C PRO A 328 7.82 -0.39 -7.40
N VAL A 329 7.45 -1.65 -7.19
CA VAL A 329 6.76 -2.09 -5.98
C VAL A 329 7.56 -3.18 -5.29
N VAL A 330 7.83 -3.06 -4.00
CA VAL A 330 8.36 -4.19 -3.21
C VAL A 330 7.21 -5.13 -2.86
N VAL A 331 7.37 -6.43 -3.03
CA VAL A 331 6.36 -7.44 -2.66
C VAL A 331 6.97 -8.53 -1.78
N SER A 332 6.17 -9.05 -0.86
CA SER A 332 6.53 -10.23 -0.05
C SER A 332 6.08 -11.49 -0.76
N VAL A 333 6.97 -12.46 -0.93
CA VAL A 333 6.69 -13.70 -1.66
C VAL A 333 7.19 -14.92 -0.87
N LYS A 334 6.60 -16.07 -1.16
CA LYS A 334 7.11 -17.39 -0.73
C LYS A 334 7.18 -18.28 -1.94
N TYR A 335 8.31 -18.92 -2.19
CA TYR A 335 8.48 -19.76 -3.36
C TYR A 335 9.57 -20.81 -3.17
N THR A 336 9.63 -21.74 -4.10
CA THR A 336 10.73 -22.68 -4.25
C THR A 336 11.24 -22.70 -5.68
N ASN A 337 12.55 -22.87 -5.82
CA ASN A 337 13.22 -23.18 -7.08
C ASN A 337 13.38 -24.69 -7.33
N ASP A 338 12.89 -25.54 -6.41
CA ASP A 338 12.83 -26.99 -6.57
C ASP A 338 11.40 -27.44 -6.86
N ILE A 339 11.16 -27.95 -8.07
CA ILE A 339 9.84 -28.44 -8.51
C ILE A 339 9.28 -29.58 -7.65
N ASN A 340 10.16 -30.28 -6.93
CA ASN A 340 9.78 -31.40 -6.05
C ASN A 340 9.36 -30.93 -4.65
N ASN A 341 9.70 -29.70 -4.27
CA ASN A 341 9.26 -29.12 -3.01
C ASN A 341 7.75 -28.83 -3.07
N LYS A 342 7.00 -29.34 -2.08
CA LYS A 342 5.54 -29.21 -1.98
C LYS A 342 5.07 -28.23 -0.90
N GLU A 343 6.00 -27.65 -0.14
CA GLU A 343 5.70 -26.69 0.92
C GLU A 343 5.45 -25.29 0.35
N TYR A 344 6.22 -24.90 -0.67
CA TYR A 344 6.15 -23.59 -1.31
C TYR A 344 5.80 -23.71 -2.80
N PRO A 345 5.15 -22.71 -3.40
CA PRO A 345 4.85 -22.73 -4.82
C PRO A 345 6.14 -22.60 -5.65
N TYR A 346 6.23 -23.41 -6.70
CA TYR A 346 7.37 -23.36 -7.62
C TYR A 346 7.33 -22.10 -8.47
N ILE A 347 8.48 -21.44 -8.61
CA ILE A 347 8.72 -20.39 -9.60
C ILE A 347 9.92 -20.79 -10.45
N GLU A 348 9.72 -20.86 -11.77
CA GLU A 348 10.80 -21.12 -12.70
C GLU A 348 11.84 -19.99 -12.68
N ASN A 349 13.13 -20.35 -12.67
CA ASN A 349 14.26 -19.41 -12.60
C ASN A 349 14.35 -18.58 -11.31
N SER A 350 13.61 -18.92 -10.25
CA SER A 350 13.82 -18.29 -8.94
C SER A 350 15.20 -18.68 -8.34
N PRO A 351 15.88 -17.78 -7.61
CA PRO A 351 17.25 -18.02 -7.17
C PRO A 351 17.39 -18.96 -5.96
N LEU A 352 16.33 -19.18 -5.18
CA LEU A 352 16.36 -19.97 -3.95
C LEU A 352 15.01 -20.62 -3.61
N THR A 353 14.95 -21.29 -2.46
CA THR A 353 13.71 -21.66 -1.78
C THR A 353 13.57 -20.82 -0.51
N THR A 354 12.37 -20.28 -0.26
CA THR A 354 12.14 -19.33 0.83
C THR A 354 10.72 -19.37 1.39
N SER A 355 10.61 -19.28 2.71
CA SER A 355 9.37 -19.13 3.48
C SER A 355 8.91 -17.68 3.63
N GLY A 356 9.71 -16.72 3.15
CA GLY A 356 9.43 -15.29 3.15
C GLY A 356 10.61 -14.53 2.56
N HIS A 357 10.35 -13.75 1.50
CA HIS A 357 11.38 -12.98 0.80
C HIS A 357 10.77 -11.72 0.19
N LEU A 358 11.54 -10.63 0.18
CA LEU A 358 11.11 -9.37 -0.41
C LEU A 358 11.83 -9.20 -1.75
N ILE A 359 11.06 -8.93 -2.80
CA ILE A 359 11.55 -8.69 -4.17
C ILE A 359 10.91 -7.42 -4.73
N VAL A 360 11.49 -6.82 -5.78
CA VAL A 360 10.94 -5.62 -6.41
C VAL A 360 10.30 -5.97 -7.74
N VAL A 361 9.00 -5.76 -7.88
CA VAL A 361 8.32 -5.78 -9.18
C VAL A 361 8.66 -4.51 -9.94
N CYS A 362 9.29 -4.69 -11.09
CA CYS A 362 9.76 -3.61 -11.96
C CYS A 362 8.93 -3.47 -13.23
N GLY A 363 8.05 -4.43 -13.54
CA GLY A 363 7.27 -4.33 -14.76
C GLY A 363 6.44 -5.57 -15.08
N ILE A 364 5.70 -5.45 -16.17
CA ILE A 364 4.94 -6.53 -16.80
C ILE A 364 5.38 -6.57 -18.26
N GLU A 365 5.73 -7.76 -18.73
CA GLU A 365 6.09 -8.01 -20.12
C GLU A 365 5.15 -9.06 -20.71
N VAL A 366 4.69 -8.82 -21.94
CA VAL A 366 3.92 -9.81 -22.71
C VAL A 366 4.79 -10.25 -23.88
N ASN A 367 5.04 -11.55 -24.01
CA ASN A 367 5.84 -12.08 -25.12
C ASN A 367 5.00 -12.24 -26.40
N ASN A 368 5.66 -12.63 -27.50
CA ASN A 368 5.01 -12.82 -28.80
C ASN A 368 3.96 -13.95 -28.83
N SER A 369 3.97 -14.84 -27.84
CA SER A 369 3.00 -15.93 -27.67
C SER A 369 1.85 -15.55 -26.73
N ASN A 370 1.72 -14.26 -26.38
CA ASN A 370 0.77 -13.71 -25.40
C ASN A 370 0.93 -14.26 -23.98
N GLU A 371 2.09 -14.83 -23.63
CA GLU A 371 2.40 -15.18 -22.24
C GLU A 371 2.82 -13.93 -21.47
N VAL A 372 2.35 -13.81 -20.24
CA VAL A 372 2.56 -12.65 -19.38
C VAL A 372 3.59 -12.99 -18.32
N TYR A 373 4.61 -12.14 -18.21
CA TYR A 373 5.70 -12.24 -17.25
C TYR A 373 5.72 -11.01 -16.35
N ILE A 374 5.91 -11.25 -15.05
CA ILE A 374 6.26 -10.21 -14.10
C ILE A 374 7.79 -10.07 -14.11
N VAL A 375 8.26 -8.88 -14.44
CA VAL A 375 9.69 -8.54 -14.41
C VAL A 375 10.04 -8.08 -13.01
N VAL A 376 10.98 -8.77 -12.36
CA VAL A 376 11.37 -8.50 -10.97
C VAL A 376 12.86 -8.24 -10.83
N ASN A 377 13.26 -7.49 -9.82
CA ASN A 377 14.59 -7.51 -9.23
C ASN A 377 14.51 -8.36 -7.94
N ASP A 378 15.08 -9.55 -7.97
CA ASP A 378 15.18 -10.45 -6.82
C ASP A 378 16.56 -10.29 -6.16
N PRO A 379 16.65 -9.72 -4.95
CA PRO A 379 17.94 -9.40 -4.31
C PRO A 379 18.78 -10.64 -4.01
N ALA A 380 18.19 -11.85 -4.02
CA ALA A 380 18.93 -13.09 -3.82
C ALA A 380 19.62 -13.62 -5.10
N GLY A 381 19.69 -12.83 -6.17
CA GLY A 381 20.65 -13.06 -7.24
C GLY A 381 22.07 -13.14 -6.69
N LYS A 382 22.91 -14.04 -7.21
CA LYS A 382 24.30 -14.25 -6.74
C LYS A 382 25.23 -13.04 -6.92
N ASN A 383 24.84 -12.13 -7.82
CA ASN A 383 25.52 -10.88 -8.18
C ASN A 383 24.51 -9.90 -8.80
N ASN A 384 24.86 -8.63 -8.95
CA ASN A 384 23.93 -7.61 -9.46
C ASN A 384 23.36 -7.96 -10.85
N GLU A 385 24.14 -8.60 -11.72
CA GLU A 385 23.70 -9.00 -13.07
C GLU A 385 22.60 -10.08 -13.06
N SER A 386 22.49 -10.86 -11.98
CA SER A 386 21.52 -11.95 -11.85
C SER A 386 20.30 -11.61 -10.98
N VAL A 387 20.15 -10.34 -10.60
CA VAL A 387 19.01 -9.84 -9.81
C VAL A 387 17.76 -9.69 -10.67
N ARG A 388 17.89 -9.17 -11.90
CA ARG A 388 16.76 -9.00 -12.82
C ARG A 388 16.28 -10.37 -13.34
N ARG A 389 15.01 -10.70 -13.13
CA ARG A 389 14.38 -11.98 -13.50
C ARG A 389 12.98 -11.76 -14.09
N LYS A 390 12.45 -12.81 -14.71
CA LYS A 390 11.09 -12.88 -15.25
C LYS A 390 10.40 -14.10 -14.67
N TYR A 391 9.26 -13.88 -14.02
CA TYR A 391 8.41 -14.95 -13.49
C TYR A 391 7.11 -15.00 -14.28
N LYS A 392 6.60 -16.19 -14.60
CA LYS A 392 5.29 -16.30 -15.23
C LYS A 392 4.24 -15.72 -14.30
N LEU A 393 3.25 -15.01 -14.85
CA LEU A 393 2.24 -14.31 -14.06
C LEU A 393 1.55 -15.24 -13.06
N ASN A 394 1.12 -16.43 -13.49
CA ASN A 394 0.44 -17.39 -12.63
C ASN A 394 1.33 -17.89 -11.47
N GLU A 395 2.59 -18.22 -11.76
CA GLU A 395 3.57 -18.65 -10.74
C GLU A 395 3.81 -17.54 -9.71
N PHE A 396 3.99 -16.29 -10.19
CA PHE A 396 4.15 -15.11 -9.33
C PHE A 396 2.92 -14.86 -8.46
N LEU A 397 1.71 -14.86 -9.03
CA LEU A 397 0.48 -14.58 -8.28
C LEU A 397 0.23 -15.61 -7.17
N ILE A 398 0.48 -16.89 -7.44
CA ILE A 398 0.38 -17.93 -6.42
C ILE A 398 1.41 -17.69 -5.31
N SER A 399 2.65 -17.37 -5.66
CA SER A 399 3.71 -17.06 -4.69
C SER A 399 3.42 -15.84 -3.82
N TRP A 400 2.97 -14.75 -4.43
CA TRP A 400 2.60 -13.51 -3.75
C TRP A 400 1.39 -13.70 -2.81
N SER A 401 0.41 -14.51 -3.23
CA SER A 401 -0.76 -14.83 -2.40
C SER A 401 -0.42 -15.55 -1.10
N LYS A 402 0.69 -16.31 -1.05
CA LYS A 402 1.16 -16.97 0.20
C LYS A 402 1.67 -16.00 1.26
N SER A 403 1.89 -14.75 0.86
CA SER A 403 2.19 -13.62 1.75
C SER A 403 1.05 -12.60 1.77
N ASN A 404 -0.19 -13.04 1.52
CA ASN A 404 -1.40 -12.22 1.55
C ASN A 404 -1.38 -11.03 0.58
N ASN A 405 -0.61 -11.13 -0.51
CA ASN A 405 -0.38 -10.03 -1.45
C ASN A 405 0.20 -8.77 -0.78
N ALA A 406 0.99 -8.91 0.28
CA ALA A 406 1.63 -7.76 0.92
C ALA A 406 2.59 -7.07 -0.05
N MET A 407 2.48 -5.75 -0.16
CA MET A 407 3.30 -4.90 -1.03
C MET A 407 3.65 -3.58 -0.33
N TYR A 408 4.86 -3.08 -0.57
CA TYR A 408 5.28 -1.75 -0.14
C TYR A 408 5.05 -0.80 -1.32
N ILE A 409 4.27 0.23 -1.06
CA ILE A 409 4.09 1.35 -1.97
C ILE A 409 5.04 2.45 -1.53
N VAL A 410 5.86 2.95 -2.45
CA VAL A 410 6.70 4.13 -2.26
C VAL A 410 6.40 5.08 -3.41
N ASN A 411 5.58 6.09 -3.12
CA ASN A 411 5.16 7.11 -4.08
C ASN A 411 5.95 8.39 -3.90
N LYS A 412 5.68 9.39 -4.74
CA LYS A 412 6.35 10.71 -4.75
C LYS A 412 6.57 11.30 -3.35
N LYS A 413 7.62 12.13 -3.23
CA LYS A 413 7.86 12.92 -2.03
C LYS A 413 6.75 13.95 -1.79
N TYR A 414 6.48 14.19 -0.51
CA TYR A 414 5.67 15.27 0.03
C TYR A 414 6.29 16.64 -0.23
#